data_AF-A0A418KV54-F1
#
_entry.id   AF-A0A418KV54-F1
#
_cell.length_a   1.000
_cell.length_b   1.000
_cell.length_c   1.000
_cell.angle_alpha   90.00
_cell.angle_beta   90.00
_cell.angle_gamma   90.00
#
_symmetry.space_group_name_H-M   'P 1'
#
loop_
_entity.id
_entity.type
_entity.pdbx_description
1 polymer ?
#
loop_
_entity_poly.entity_id
_entity_poly.type
_entity_poly.pdbx_seq_one_letter_code
_entity_poly.pdbx_strand_id
1 'polypeptide(L)'
;MIASLARRALYALATSPEVESLARAVPPVQDLAYSAARRYVAGTTLDEALETVRRLTGAGLAVSLDLFGEGAADEDALAATVRGYREAAAALAGIDGDVYLEIVPSHLGLDLGPDVCRRHVEQLVEVLPAGSRLEISAEESHRTPRIMDLTVALAEAGAPVLATVQANLRRSPADVDRLLAAGVPIRLVKGAYLESGDDAYAWGEPTGIAFVRLAHRVHAGGSAPVLATHDRVLLEALLEALPGAGVEMLLGVREDDARELAARGVPVRIYAPYGDSWFRYWMRRLAESQGA
;
A
#
# COMPACT_ATOMS: atom_id res chain seq x y z
N MET A 1 -5.13 15.48 21.95
CA MET A 1 -3.83 15.24 22.62
C MET A 1 -3.68 13.84 23.18
N ILE A 2 -4.66 13.30 23.94
CA ILE A 2 -4.58 11.94 24.51
C ILE A 2 -4.50 10.85 23.42
N ALA A 3 -5.31 10.96 22.36
CA ALA A 3 -5.26 10.02 21.22
C ALA A 3 -3.92 10.05 20.46
N SER A 4 -3.23 11.21 20.37
CA SER A 4 -1.93 11.30 19.68
C SER A 4 -0.75 10.84 20.54
N LEU A 5 -0.90 10.83 21.87
CA LEU A 5 0.07 10.23 22.79
C LEU A 5 -0.06 8.70 22.80
N ALA A 6 -1.30 8.17 22.84
CA ALA A 6 -1.55 6.74 22.75
C ALA A 6 -1.10 6.14 21.40
N ARG A 7 -1.40 6.82 20.26
CA ARG A 7 -0.93 6.42 18.94
C ARG A 7 0.60 6.39 18.85
N ARG A 8 1.29 7.39 19.41
CA ARG A 8 2.76 7.43 19.44
C ARG A 8 3.37 6.30 20.27
N ALA A 9 2.80 5.99 21.43
CA ALA A 9 3.26 4.89 22.27
C ALA A 9 3.03 3.52 21.62
N LEU A 10 1.84 3.30 21.02
CA LEU A 10 1.55 2.07 20.27
C LEU A 10 2.42 1.93 19.02
N TYR A 11 2.66 3.03 18.30
CA TYR A 11 3.57 3.03 17.15
C TYR A 11 4.99 2.68 17.58
N ALA A 12 5.50 3.26 18.67
CA ALA A 12 6.82 2.95 19.21
C ALA A 12 6.95 1.48 19.63
N LEU A 13 5.92 0.90 20.24
CA LEU A 13 5.87 -0.53 20.56
C LEU A 13 5.80 -1.40 19.30
N ALA A 14 5.04 -0.97 18.29
CA ALA A 14 4.91 -1.67 17.00
C ALA A 14 6.22 -1.69 16.20
N THR A 15 7.09 -0.71 16.42
CA THR A 15 8.39 -0.60 15.76
C THR A 15 9.56 -1.05 16.66
N SER A 16 9.31 -1.67 17.83
CA SER A 16 10.38 -2.13 18.74
C SER A 16 10.85 -3.54 18.37
N PRO A 17 12.12 -3.72 17.97
CA PRO A 17 12.70 -5.03 17.68
C PRO A 17 12.72 -5.95 18.91
N GLU A 18 12.84 -5.39 20.12
CA GLU A 18 12.91 -6.15 21.38
C GLU A 18 11.56 -6.80 21.71
N VAL A 19 10.45 -6.07 21.51
CA VAL A 19 9.10 -6.58 21.73
C VAL A 19 8.79 -7.70 20.74
N GLU A 20 9.16 -7.53 19.47
CA GLU A 20 9.00 -8.57 18.46
C GLU A 20 9.84 -9.81 18.78
N SER A 21 11.13 -9.63 19.12
CA SER A 21 12.02 -10.73 19.45
C SER A 21 11.49 -11.55 20.63
N LEU A 22 10.98 -10.89 21.66
CA LEU A 22 10.40 -11.55 22.83
C LEU A 22 9.10 -12.30 22.49
N ALA A 23 8.22 -11.69 21.68
CA ALA A 23 6.96 -12.31 21.28
C ALA A 23 7.17 -13.56 20.39
N ARG A 24 8.21 -13.55 19.55
CA ARG A 24 8.59 -14.66 18.67
C ARG A 24 9.44 -15.73 19.36
N ALA A 25 10.16 -15.40 20.44
CA ALA A 25 11.00 -16.36 21.15
C ALA A 25 10.22 -17.44 21.93
N VAL A 26 8.93 -17.22 22.18
CA VAL A 26 8.08 -18.11 22.98
C VAL A 26 6.99 -18.72 22.07
N PRO A 27 7.08 -20.00 21.67
CA PRO A 27 6.20 -20.57 20.66
C PRO A 27 4.69 -20.43 20.93
N PRO A 28 4.18 -20.68 22.16
CA PRO A 28 2.76 -20.45 22.45
C PRO A 28 2.30 -18.99 22.30
N VAL A 29 3.21 -18.03 22.55
CA VAL A 29 2.93 -16.59 22.40
C VAL A 29 2.95 -16.21 20.93
N GLN A 30 3.90 -16.74 20.17
CA GLN A 30 3.96 -16.56 18.72
C GLN A 30 2.71 -17.11 18.03
N ASP A 31 2.27 -18.32 18.39
CA ASP A 31 1.08 -18.96 17.81
C ASP A 31 -0.19 -18.15 18.09
N LEU A 32 -0.33 -17.64 19.31
CA LEU A 32 -1.45 -16.77 19.69
C LEU A 32 -1.43 -15.44 18.94
N ALA A 33 -0.25 -14.81 18.84
CA ALA A 33 -0.06 -13.56 18.10
C ALA A 33 -0.35 -13.77 16.60
N TYR A 34 0.15 -14.85 16.01
CA TYR A 34 -0.11 -15.18 14.60
C TYR A 34 -1.58 -15.49 14.37
N SER A 35 -2.25 -16.22 15.27
CA SER A 35 -3.70 -16.46 15.19
C SER A 35 -4.53 -15.18 15.17
N ALA A 36 -4.08 -14.13 15.88
CA ALA A 36 -4.71 -12.81 15.86
C ALA A 36 -4.34 -11.97 14.62
N ALA A 37 -3.12 -12.16 14.10
CA ALA A 37 -2.59 -11.44 12.94
C ALA A 37 -3.04 -12.01 11.59
N ARG A 38 -3.25 -13.34 11.48
CA ARG A 38 -3.50 -14.07 10.23
C ARG A 38 -4.73 -13.60 9.45
N ARG A 39 -5.64 -12.87 10.08
CA ARG A 39 -6.77 -12.25 9.37
C ARG A 39 -6.37 -11.02 8.55
N TYR A 40 -5.24 -10.39 8.89
CA TYR A 40 -4.75 -9.14 8.31
C TYR A 40 -3.56 -9.32 7.36
N VAL A 41 -3.01 -10.54 7.30
CA VAL A 41 -1.82 -10.90 6.52
C VAL A 41 -2.19 -12.09 5.66
N ALA A 42 -1.76 -12.08 4.40
CA ALA A 42 -2.09 -13.09 3.41
C ALA A 42 -1.35 -14.42 3.64
N GLY A 43 -0.24 -14.39 4.36
CA GLY A 43 0.59 -15.54 4.74
C GLY A 43 1.96 -15.08 5.21
N THR A 44 2.77 -16.00 5.74
CA THR A 44 4.20 -15.75 6.00
C THR A 44 5.08 -16.13 4.82
N THR A 45 4.57 -16.94 3.90
CA THR A 45 5.24 -17.36 2.67
C THR A 45 4.49 -16.89 1.42
N LEU A 46 5.17 -16.91 0.27
CA LEU A 46 4.53 -16.58 -1.01
C LEU A 46 3.41 -17.58 -1.35
N ASP A 47 3.59 -18.88 -1.08
CA ASP A 47 2.59 -19.90 -1.38
C ASP A 47 1.28 -19.67 -0.60
N GLU A 48 1.38 -19.41 0.71
CA GLU A 48 0.22 -19.04 1.55
C GLU A 48 -0.44 -17.76 1.04
N ALA A 49 0.36 -16.76 0.66
CA ALA A 49 -0.16 -15.51 0.11
C ALA A 49 -0.95 -15.75 -1.17
N LEU A 50 -0.45 -16.59 -2.08
CA LEU A 50 -1.13 -16.95 -3.34
C LEU A 50 -2.43 -17.73 -3.08
N GLU A 51 -2.51 -18.58 -2.06
CA GLU A 51 -3.78 -19.19 -1.64
C GLU A 51 -4.80 -18.13 -1.21
N THR A 52 -4.38 -17.14 -0.43
CA THR A 52 -5.22 -15.99 -0.07
C THR A 52 -5.64 -15.19 -1.30
N VAL A 53 -4.72 -14.91 -2.23
CA VAL A 53 -5.02 -14.20 -3.48
C VAL A 53 -6.10 -14.95 -4.27
N ARG A 54 -5.96 -16.27 -4.51
CA ARG A 54 -6.95 -17.08 -5.24
C ARG A 54 -8.33 -17.06 -4.58
N ARG A 55 -8.38 -17.07 -3.24
CA ARG A 55 -9.63 -16.97 -2.50
C ARG A 55 -10.32 -15.61 -2.70
N LEU A 56 -9.56 -14.53 -2.71
CA LEU A 56 -10.08 -13.17 -2.91
C LEU A 56 -10.53 -12.96 -4.37
N THR A 57 -9.72 -13.36 -5.35
CA THR A 57 -10.08 -13.24 -6.76
C THR A 57 -11.26 -14.13 -7.13
N GLY A 58 -11.33 -15.35 -6.58
CA GLY A 58 -12.50 -16.24 -6.72
C GLY A 58 -13.79 -15.67 -6.11
N ALA A 59 -13.68 -14.70 -5.19
CA ALA A 59 -14.81 -13.96 -4.64
C ALA A 59 -15.15 -12.67 -5.41
N GLY A 60 -14.50 -12.44 -6.56
CA GLY A 60 -14.71 -11.27 -7.41
C GLY A 60 -13.99 -9.99 -6.94
N LEU A 61 -13.03 -10.11 -6.04
CA LEU A 61 -12.21 -8.97 -5.56
C LEU A 61 -10.88 -8.93 -6.30
N ALA A 62 -10.41 -7.73 -6.63
CA ALA A 62 -9.03 -7.53 -7.08
C ALA A 62 -8.07 -7.58 -5.88
N VAL A 63 -6.77 -7.77 -6.13
CA VAL A 63 -5.75 -7.85 -5.06
C VAL A 63 -4.54 -6.96 -5.39
N SER A 64 -3.98 -6.30 -4.38
CA SER A 64 -2.62 -5.74 -4.42
C SER A 64 -1.77 -6.58 -3.46
N LEU A 65 -0.89 -7.43 -4.00
CA LEU A 65 -0.02 -8.29 -3.21
C LEU A 65 1.21 -7.48 -2.76
N ASP A 66 1.58 -7.54 -1.48
CA ASP A 66 2.74 -6.82 -0.97
C ASP A 66 3.70 -7.75 -0.21
N LEU A 67 4.96 -7.81 -0.65
CA LEU A 67 6.04 -8.43 0.13
C LEU A 67 6.44 -7.48 1.26
N PHE A 68 5.84 -7.69 2.43
CA PHE A 68 6.03 -6.83 3.57
C PHE A 68 7.37 -7.11 4.27
N GLY A 69 8.16 -6.06 4.44
CA GLY A 69 9.50 -6.12 5.03
C GLY A 69 9.99 -4.75 5.46
N GLU A 70 11.23 -4.70 5.93
CA GLU A 70 11.97 -3.44 6.07
C GLU A 70 12.99 -3.31 4.95
N GLY A 71 13.38 -2.06 4.67
CA GLY A 71 14.40 -1.76 3.66
C GLY A 71 15.70 -2.52 3.90
N ALA A 72 16.40 -2.83 2.82
CA ALA A 72 17.64 -3.58 2.86
C ALA A 72 18.75 -2.81 3.58
N ALA A 73 19.41 -3.46 4.54
CA ALA A 73 20.51 -2.87 5.31
C ALA A 73 21.86 -2.91 4.57
N ASP A 74 22.03 -3.83 3.62
CA ASP A 74 23.22 -4.02 2.80
C ASP A 74 22.86 -4.56 1.40
N GLU A 75 23.88 -4.71 0.54
CA GLU A 75 23.72 -5.17 -0.84
C GLU A 75 23.19 -6.60 -0.94
N ASP A 76 23.55 -7.49 -0.01
CA ASP A 76 23.10 -8.88 -0.01
C ASP A 76 21.62 -8.97 0.37
N ALA A 77 21.21 -8.21 1.40
CA ALA A 77 19.81 -8.06 1.80
C ALA A 77 18.97 -7.45 0.67
N LEU A 78 19.53 -6.50 -0.08
CA LEU A 78 18.86 -5.90 -1.24
C LEU A 78 18.68 -6.94 -2.35
N ALA A 79 19.72 -7.70 -2.68
CA ALA A 79 19.64 -8.75 -3.70
C ALA A 79 18.62 -9.84 -3.33
N ALA A 80 18.52 -10.21 -2.05
CA ALA A 80 17.48 -11.13 -1.56
C ALA A 80 16.07 -10.53 -1.69
N THR A 81 15.91 -9.26 -1.32
CA THR A 81 14.62 -8.56 -1.39
C THR A 81 14.13 -8.42 -2.84
N VAL A 82 15.01 -8.00 -3.75
CA VAL A 82 14.72 -7.91 -5.19
C VAL A 82 14.34 -9.28 -5.76
N ARG A 83 15.01 -10.36 -5.33
CA ARG A 83 14.65 -11.72 -5.72
C ARG A 83 13.24 -12.09 -5.27
N GLY A 84 12.87 -11.78 -4.03
CA GLY A 84 11.53 -12.00 -3.51
C GLY A 84 10.45 -11.27 -4.31
N TYR A 85 10.67 -10.01 -4.68
CA TYR A 85 9.76 -9.27 -5.56
C TYR A 85 9.66 -9.89 -6.96
N ARG A 86 10.78 -10.37 -7.54
CA ARG A 86 10.77 -11.06 -8.85
C ARG A 86 9.99 -12.38 -8.80
N GLU A 87 10.17 -13.15 -7.74
CA GLU A 87 9.42 -14.40 -7.52
C GLU A 87 7.92 -14.11 -7.37
N ALA A 88 7.55 -13.08 -6.60
CA ALA A 88 6.17 -12.64 -6.45
C ALA A 88 5.55 -12.19 -7.78
N ALA A 89 6.25 -11.33 -8.53
CA ALA A 89 5.82 -10.83 -9.84
C ALA A 89 5.57 -11.98 -10.83
N ALA A 90 6.50 -12.92 -10.93
CA ALA A 90 6.38 -14.08 -11.82
C ALA A 90 5.22 -15.00 -11.40
N ALA A 91 5.00 -15.18 -10.10
CA ALA A 91 3.95 -16.05 -9.58
C ALA A 91 2.53 -15.55 -9.90
N LEU A 92 2.35 -14.24 -10.14
CA LEU A 92 1.06 -13.67 -10.54
C LEU A 92 0.55 -14.24 -11.87
N ALA A 93 1.43 -14.72 -12.75
CA ALA A 93 1.04 -15.32 -14.03
C ALA A 93 0.15 -16.57 -13.88
N GLY A 94 0.18 -17.23 -12.71
CA GLY A 94 -0.63 -18.40 -12.38
C GLY A 94 -1.95 -18.09 -11.69
N ILE A 95 -2.37 -16.82 -11.65
CA ILE A 95 -3.59 -16.38 -10.97
C ILE A 95 -4.61 -15.87 -11.99
N ASP A 96 -5.80 -16.48 -11.97
CA ASP A 96 -6.96 -15.92 -12.64
C ASP A 96 -7.55 -14.79 -11.79
N GLY A 97 -7.45 -13.55 -12.29
CA GLY A 97 -8.02 -12.36 -11.64
C GLY A 97 -7.22 -11.09 -11.87
N ASP A 98 -7.71 -9.98 -11.29
CA ASP A 98 -7.02 -8.70 -11.29
C ASP A 98 -6.09 -8.61 -10.08
N VAL A 99 -4.78 -8.81 -10.30
CA VAL A 99 -3.76 -8.79 -9.25
C VAL A 99 -2.63 -7.85 -9.62
N TYR A 100 -2.34 -6.90 -8.74
CA TYR A 100 -1.19 -6.00 -8.82
C TYR A 100 -0.14 -6.43 -7.80
N LEU A 101 1.10 -5.99 -8.03
CA LEU A 101 2.18 -6.11 -7.08
C LEU A 101 2.49 -4.73 -6.51
N GLU A 102 2.27 -4.54 -5.22
CA GLU A 102 2.78 -3.38 -4.49
C GLU A 102 4.31 -3.48 -4.42
N ILE A 103 5.00 -2.37 -4.69
CA ILE A 103 6.43 -2.26 -4.49
C ILE A 103 6.77 -1.07 -3.61
N VAL A 104 7.67 -1.29 -2.66
CA VAL A 104 8.20 -0.23 -1.79
C VAL A 104 9.55 0.24 -2.37
N PRO A 105 9.67 1.48 -2.87
CA PRO A 105 10.89 1.95 -3.52
C PRO A 105 12.17 1.82 -2.67
N SER A 106 12.09 2.07 -1.35
CA SER A 106 13.25 1.87 -0.47
C SER A 106 13.72 0.41 -0.39
N HIS A 107 12.81 -0.58 -0.51
CA HIS A 107 13.17 -2.00 -0.58
C HIS A 107 13.94 -2.35 -1.86
N LEU A 108 13.77 -1.55 -2.91
CA LEU A 108 14.42 -1.73 -4.21
C LEU A 108 15.65 -0.83 -4.39
N GLY A 109 16.08 -0.14 -3.33
CA GLY A 109 17.34 0.61 -3.33
C GLY A 109 17.20 2.10 -3.67
N LEU A 110 16.02 2.72 -3.47
CA LEU A 110 15.83 4.16 -3.70
C LEU A 110 16.85 5.02 -2.92
N ASP A 111 17.21 4.62 -1.70
CA ASP A 111 18.18 5.33 -0.87
C ASP A 111 19.64 5.11 -1.29
N LEU A 112 19.91 4.09 -2.10
CA LEU A 112 21.22 3.90 -2.75
C LEU A 112 21.32 4.72 -4.05
N GLY A 113 20.18 5.04 -4.67
CA GLY A 113 20.09 5.93 -5.81
C GLY A 113 18.85 5.66 -6.67
N PRO A 114 18.22 6.69 -7.26
CA PRO A 114 17.06 6.51 -8.14
C PRO A 114 17.31 5.54 -9.31
N ASP A 115 18.51 5.59 -9.91
CA ASP A 115 18.88 4.68 -11.00
C ASP A 115 19.05 3.22 -10.55
N VAL A 116 19.47 3.01 -9.30
CA VAL A 116 19.55 1.66 -8.70
C VAL A 116 18.14 1.09 -8.57
N CYS A 117 17.24 1.85 -7.96
CA CYS A 117 15.84 1.48 -7.81
C CYS A 117 15.18 1.22 -9.16
N ARG A 118 15.37 2.12 -10.12
CA ARG A 118 14.81 2.00 -11.47
C ARG A 118 15.20 0.69 -12.14
N ARG A 119 16.49 0.31 -12.12
CA ARG A 119 16.95 -0.96 -12.71
C ARG A 119 16.28 -2.18 -12.09
N HIS A 120 16.09 -2.19 -10.77
CA HIS A 120 15.39 -3.30 -10.11
C HIS A 120 13.90 -3.34 -10.47
N VAL A 121 13.24 -2.18 -10.55
CA VAL A 121 11.84 -2.11 -10.98
C VAL A 121 11.68 -2.58 -12.43
N GLU A 122 12.59 -2.21 -13.33
CA GLU A 122 12.59 -2.68 -14.73
C GLU A 122 12.71 -4.21 -14.82
N GLN A 123 13.51 -4.84 -13.96
CA GLN A 123 13.57 -6.31 -13.85
C GLN A 123 12.27 -6.96 -13.37
N LEU A 124 11.45 -6.25 -12.58
CA LEU A 124 10.12 -6.72 -12.18
C LEU A 124 9.16 -6.64 -13.37
N VAL A 125 9.21 -5.54 -14.12
CA VAL A 125 8.37 -5.33 -15.32
C VAL A 125 8.59 -6.44 -16.35
N GLU A 126 9.82 -6.93 -16.53
CA GLU A 126 10.15 -8.02 -17.46
C GLU A 126 9.42 -9.35 -17.15
N VAL A 127 9.11 -9.61 -15.88
CA VAL A 127 8.48 -10.87 -15.44
C VAL A 127 7.02 -10.69 -15.03
N LEU A 128 6.51 -9.44 -15.05
CA LEU A 128 5.16 -9.12 -14.66
C LEU A 128 4.16 -9.61 -15.74
N PRO A 129 3.10 -10.34 -15.38
CA PRO A 129 2.13 -10.82 -16.36
C PRO A 129 1.35 -9.66 -16.99
N ALA A 130 0.93 -9.87 -18.23
CA ALA A 130 0.11 -8.91 -18.96
C ALA A 130 -1.18 -8.59 -18.18
N GLY A 131 -1.53 -7.31 -18.11
CA GLY A 131 -2.70 -6.82 -17.38
C GLY A 131 -2.45 -6.52 -15.89
N SER A 132 -1.35 -7.02 -15.31
CA SER A 132 -0.92 -6.63 -13.97
C SER A 132 -0.19 -5.28 -13.99
N ARG A 133 -0.05 -4.66 -12.81
CA ARG A 133 0.64 -3.39 -12.59
C ARG A 133 1.55 -3.46 -11.37
N LEU A 134 2.57 -2.60 -11.39
CA LEU A 134 3.36 -2.28 -10.22
C LEU A 134 2.74 -1.08 -9.51
N GLU A 135 2.25 -1.30 -8.31
CA GLU A 135 1.69 -0.26 -7.46
C GLU A 135 2.80 0.35 -6.59
N ILE A 136 3.20 1.57 -6.91
CA ILE A 136 4.32 2.24 -6.24
C ILE A 136 3.82 2.78 -4.91
N SER A 137 4.32 2.21 -3.81
CA SER A 137 3.99 2.64 -2.46
C SER A 137 4.45 4.07 -2.19
N ALA A 138 3.66 4.78 -1.40
CA ALA A 138 4.09 6.02 -0.80
C ALA A 138 4.84 5.72 0.52
N GLU A 139 5.92 6.46 0.77
CA GLU A 139 6.76 6.35 1.97
C GLU A 139 6.78 7.68 2.74
N GLU A 140 7.72 7.85 3.68
CA GLU A 140 7.91 9.12 4.39
C GLU A 140 8.14 10.30 3.42
N SER A 141 7.68 11.49 3.82
CA SER A 141 7.64 12.70 2.99
C SER A 141 8.99 13.06 2.33
N HIS A 142 10.10 12.78 2.99
CA HIS A 142 11.45 13.04 2.48
C HIS A 142 11.84 12.16 1.28
N ARG A 143 11.18 11.00 1.09
CA ARG A 143 11.35 10.15 -0.11
C ARG A 143 10.38 10.52 -1.23
N THR A 144 9.24 11.15 -0.92
CA THR A 144 8.19 11.48 -1.91
C THR A 144 8.71 12.14 -3.19
N PRO A 145 9.65 13.14 -3.18
CA PRO A 145 10.10 13.73 -4.45
C PRO A 145 10.73 12.68 -5.37
N ARG A 146 11.62 11.86 -4.81
CA ARG A 146 12.35 10.81 -5.55
C ARG A 146 11.40 9.69 -6.03
N ILE A 147 10.39 9.35 -5.23
CA ILE A 147 9.36 8.37 -5.61
C ILE A 147 8.52 8.89 -6.79
N MET A 148 8.10 10.15 -6.76
CA MET A 148 7.32 10.74 -7.85
C MET A 148 8.15 10.87 -9.14
N ASP A 149 9.42 11.25 -9.03
CA ASP A 149 10.36 11.29 -10.16
C ASP A 149 10.53 9.91 -10.80
N LEU A 150 10.79 8.88 -9.97
CA LEU A 150 10.91 7.50 -10.41
C LEU A 150 9.64 7.01 -11.10
N THR A 151 8.47 7.27 -10.51
CA THR A 151 7.17 6.80 -11.03
C THR A 151 6.86 7.39 -12.40
N VAL A 152 7.10 8.69 -12.59
CA VAL A 152 6.92 9.36 -13.88
C VAL A 152 7.90 8.80 -14.91
N ALA A 153 9.18 8.63 -14.57
CA ALA A 153 10.18 8.09 -15.48
C ALA A 153 9.87 6.64 -15.92
N LEU A 154 9.35 5.81 -15.01
CA LEU A 154 8.90 4.45 -15.31
C LEU A 154 7.69 4.47 -16.27
N ALA A 155 6.71 5.34 -16.02
CA ALA A 155 5.54 5.48 -16.88
C ALA A 155 5.91 5.97 -18.29
N GLU A 156 6.80 6.96 -18.40
CA GLU A 156 7.32 7.45 -19.68
C GLU A 156 8.08 6.37 -20.47
N ALA A 157 8.72 5.44 -19.76
CA ALA A 157 9.36 4.26 -20.34
C ALA A 157 8.37 3.12 -20.71
N GLY A 158 7.06 3.31 -20.45
CA GLY A 158 6.00 2.36 -20.77
C GLY A 158 5.77 1.27 -19.71
N ALA A 159 6.35 1.40 -18.51
CA ALA A 159 6.10 0.46 -17.43
C ALA A 159 4.63 0.56 -16.94
N PRO A 160 3.97 -0.58 -16.65
CA PRO A 160 2.58 -0.58 -16.17
C PRO A 160 2.52 -0.22 -14.69
N VAL A 161 2.65 1.06 -14.36
CA VAL A 161 2.67 1.54 -12.97
C VAL A 161 1.33 2.13 -12.52
N LEU A 162 1.12 2.17 -11.21
CA LEU A 162 0.09 2.93 -10.51
C LEU A 162 0.78 3.70 -9.36
N ALA A 163 0.44 4.98 -9.17
CA ALA A 163 1.06 5.82 -8.15
C ALA A 163 0.21 5.92 -6.89
N THR A 164 0.81 5.74 -5.71
CA THR A 164 0.17 6.05 -4.43
C THR A 164 0.47 7.48 -4.01
N VAL A 165 -0.57 8.29 -3.77
CA VAL A 165 -0.47 9.67 -3.31
C VAL A 165 -1.12 9.83 -1.94
N GLN A 166 -0.36 10.42 -1.02
CA GLN A 166 -0.79 10.70 0.35
C GLN A 166 -1.54 12.04 0.43
N ALA A 167 -2.81 12.01 0.78
CA ALA A 167 -3.64 13.22 0.82
C ALA A 167 -3.24 14.20 1.92
N ASN A 168 -2.58 13.76 3.00
CA ASN A 168 -2.13 14.65 4.05
C ASN A 168 -0.95 15.53 3.64
N LEU A 169 -0.14 15.19 2.63
CA LEU A 169 1.01 16.00 2.26
C LEU A 169 0.59 17.27 1.52
N ARG A 170 1.18 18.41 1.89
CA ARG A 170 0.85 19.72 1.28
C ARG A 170 1.25 19.80 -0.19
N ARG A 171 2.26 19.03 -0.60
CA ARG A 171 2.76 18.93 -1.98
C ARG A 171 1.87 18.13 -2.92
N SER A 172 1.01 17.25 -2.39
CA SER A 172 0.24 16.28 -3.18
C SER A 172 -0.59 16.87 -4.32
N PRO A 173 -1.17 18.08 -4.23
CA PRO A 173 -1.85 18.68 -5.39
C PRO A 173 -0.96 18.83 -6.63
N ALA A 174 0.31 19.20 -6.45
CA ALA A 174 1.25 19.34 -7.55
C ALA A 174 1.73 17.98 -8.09
N ASP A 175 1.92 17.00 -7.20
CA ASP A 175 2.26 15.63 -7.62
C ASP A 175 1.12 14.99 -8.41
N VAL A 176 -0.14 15.20 -8.00
CA VAL A 176 -1.32 14.74 -8.77
C VAL A 176 -1.34 15.34 -10.17
N ASP A 177 -1.12 16.65 -10.32
CA ASP A 177 -1.08 17.28 -11.66
C ASP A 177 0.01 16.65 -12.54
N ARG A 178 1.19 16.42 -11.97
CA ARG A 178 2.32 15.83 -12.69
C ARG A 178 2.05 14.38 -13.10
N LEU A 179 1.47 13.57 -12.21
CA LEU A 179 1.10 12.19 -12.51
C LEU A 179 0.01 12.10 -13.58
N LEU A 180 -1.00 12.99 -13.52
CA LEU A 180 -2.04 13.09 -14.54
C LEU A 180 -1.46 13.48 -15.90
N ALA A 181 -0.53 14.44 -15.94
CA ALA A 181 0.15 14.84 -17.16
C ALA A 181 0.97 13.69 -17.79
N ALA A 182 1.51 12.80 -16.96
CA ALA A 182 2.22 11.60 -17.38
C ALA A 182 1.28 10.38 -17.65
N GLY A 183 -0.05 10.55 -17.51
CA GLY A 183 -1.01 9.47 -17.74
C GLY A 183 -0.98 8.35 -16.68
N VAL A 184 -0.45 8.62 -15.49
CA VAL A 184 -0.30 7.63 -14.42
C VAL A 184 -1.60 7.52 -13.61
N PRO A 185 -2.20 6.32 -13.46
CA PRO A 185 -3.32 6.10 -12.55
C PRO A 185 -2.93 6.37 -11.10
N ILE A 186 -3.88 6.86 -10.29
CA ILE A 186 -3.59 7.33 -8.93
C ILE A 186 -4.46 6.60 -7.90
N ARG A 187 -3.79 6.00 -6.92
CA ARG A 187 -4.36 5.58 -5.63
C ARG A 187 -4.18 6.69 -4.61
N LEU A 188 -5.27 7.07 -3.97
CA LEU A 188 -5.27 8.06 -2.90
C LEU A 188 -5.38 7.36 -1.54
N VAL A 189 -4.41 7.64 -0.68
CA VAL A 189 -4.43 7.25 0.74
C VAL A 189 -4.50 8.51 1.61
N LYS A 190 -4.92 8.39 2.88
CA LYS A 190 -4.86 9.52 3.82
C LYS A 190 -3.41 9.91 4.19
N GLY A 191 -2.51 8.91 4.29
CA GLY A 191 -1.11 9.04 4.70
C GLY A 191 -0.84 8.42 6.07
N ALA A 192 0.05 7.43 6.15
CA ALA A 192 0.26 6.63 7.37
C ALA A 192 1.35 7.19 8.31
N TYR A 193 2.31 7.93 7.75
CA TYR A 193 3.51 8.38 8.43
C TYR A 193 3.29 9.59 9.34
N LEU A 194 4.13 9.70 10.37
CA LEU A 194 4.14 10.83 11.29
C LEU A 194 5.01 11.94 10.71
N GLU A 195 4.36 12.92 10.09
CA GLU A 195 5.01 14.02 9.40
C GLU A 195 4.93 15.32 10.20
N SER A 196 5.83 16.27 9.89
CA SER A 196 5.80 17.61 10.46
C SER A 196 4.54 18.38 9.99
N GLY A 197 4.11 19.39 10.75
CA GLY A 197 3.01 20.27 10.34
C GLY A 197 3.34 21.16 9.13
N ASP A 198 4.63 21.32 8.84
CA ASP A 198 5.12 22.06 7.68
C ASP A 198 4.94 21.22 6.41
N ASP A 199 5.09 19.90 6.50
CA ASP A 199 4.99 18.99 5.36
C ASP A 199 3.57 18.44 5.17
N ALA A 200 2.81 18.26 6.26
CA ALA A 200 1.53 17.59 6.25
C ALA A 200 0.42 18.30 7.03
N TYR A 201 -0.81 18.14 6.54
CA TYR A 201 -2.02 18.45 7.29
C TYR A 201 -2.17 17.52 8.49
N ALA A 202 -2.67 18.07 9.59
CA ALA A 202 -2.99 17.29 10.79
C ALA A 202 -4.05 16.21 10.49
N TRP A 203 -3.86 15.04 11.10
CA TRP A 203 -4.79 13.93 10.99
C TRP A 203 -6.19 14.30 11.50
N GLY A 204 -7.22 13.83 10.81
CA GLY A 204 -8.62 14.14 11.09
C GLY A 204 -9.26 14.94 9.95
N GLU A 205 -10.06 15.93 10.30
CA GLU A 205 -10.79 16.77 9.33
C GLU A 205 -9.89 17.40 8.26
N PRO A 206 -8.72 18.01 8.57
CA PRO A 206 -7.88 18.60 7.52
C PRO A 206 -7.41 17.59 6.47
N THR A 207 -6.99 16.39 6.89
CA THR A 207 -6.64 15.31 5.96
C THR A 207 -7.85 14.81 5.18
N GLY A 208 -9.03 14.72 5.79
CA GLY A 208 -10.28 14.34 5.12
C GLY A 208 -10.66 15.33 4.01
N ILE A 209 -10.59 16.63 4.28
CA ILE A 209 -10.82 17.69 3.29
C ILE A 209 -9.81 17.58 2.14
N ALA A 210 -8.53 17.36 2.45
CA ALA A 210 -7.49 17.20 1.43
C ALA A 210 -7.75 15.97 0.56
N PHE A 211 -8.17 14.85 1.14
CA PHE A 211 -8.52 13.61 0.42
C PHE A 211 -9.65 13.85 -0.58
N VAL A 212 -10.75 14.48 -0.16
CA VAL A 212 -11.88 14.82 -1.03
C VAL A 212 -11.44 15.74 -2.17
N ARG A 213 -10.67 16.79 -1.88
CA ARG A 213 -10.16 17.73 -2.89
C ARG A 213 -9.30 17.03 -3.93
N LEU A 214 -8.40 16.14 -3.51
CA LEU A 214 -7.55 15.39 -4.43
C LEU A 214 -8.35 14.38 -5.26
N ALA A 215 -9.34 13.70 -4.68
CA ALA A 215 -10.18 12.76 -5.42
C ALA A 215 -10.93 13.46 -6.56
N HIS A 216 -11.53 14.63 -6.29
CA HIS A 216 -12.15 15.46 -7.33
C HIS A 216 -11.12 15.97 -8.36
N ARG A 217 -9.91 16.32 -7.94
CA ARG A 217 -8.84 16.78 -8.83
C ARG A 217 -8.40 15.69 -9.80
N VAL A 218 -8.19 14.47 -9.30
CA VAL A 218 -7.83 13.29 -10.13
C VAL A 218 -8.93 13.04 -11.17
N HIS A 219 -10.19 13.04 -10.74
CA HIS A 219 -11.35 12.85 -11.63
C HIS A 219 -11.50 13.96 -12.67
N ALA A 220 -11.36 15.22 -12.28
CA ALA A 220 -11.39 16.36 -13.21
C ALA A 220 -10.24 16.34 -14.22
N GLY A 221 -9.13 15.69 -13.87
CA GLY A 221 -7.99 15.42 -14.76
C GLY A 221 -8.22 14.29 -15.76
N GLY A 222 -9.41 13.67 -15.79
CA GLY A 222 -9.76 12.60 -16.73
C GLY A 222 -9.37 11.20 -16.27
N SER A 223 -8.99 11.01 -15.01
CA SER A 223 -8.62 9.70 -14.44
C SER A 223 -9.52 9.35 -13.27
N ALA A 224 -9.99 8.11 -13.16
CA ALA A 224 -10.74 7.66 -12.00
C ALA A 224 -9.77 7.30 -10.85
N PRO A 225 -9.92 7.89 -9.64
CA PRO A 225 -9.05 7.55 -8.52
C PRO A 225 -9.36 6.16 -7.96
N VAL A 226 -8.34 5.50 -7.42
CA VAL A 226 -8.52 4.39 -6.47
C VAL A 226 -8.54 4.98 -5.06
N LEU A 227 -9.68 4.90 -4.39
CA LEU A 227 -9.89 5.44 -3.05
C LEU A 227 -9.46 4.41 -1.99
N ALA A 228 -8.20 4.48 -1.55
CA ALA A 228 -7.66 3.58 -0.54
C ALA A 228 -7.98 4.08 0.88
N THR A 229 -9.20 3.80 1.34
CA THR A 229 -9.67 4.19 2.67
C THR A 229 -10.77 3.27 3.21
N HIS A 230 -10.85 3.16 4.54
CA HIS A 230 -11.92 2.46 5.28
C HIS A 230 -13.00 3.40 5.82
N ASP A 231 -12.93 4.68 5.45
CA ASP A 231 -13.85 5.71 5.90
C ASP A 231 -15.14 5.66 5.07
N ARG A 232 -16.19 5.02 5.60
CA ARG A 232 -17.47 4.87 4.89
C ARG A 232 -18.08 6.20 4.48
N VAL A 233 -17.93 7.25 5.29
CA VAL A 233 -18.51 8.56 4.95
C VAL A 233 -17.84 9.12 3.71
N LEU A 234 -16.50 9.03 3.63
CA LEU A 234 -15.78 9.44 2.43
C LEU A 234 -16.10 8.54 1.23
N LEU A 235 -16.16 7.22 1.42
CA LEU A 235 -16.45 6.29 0.33
C LEU A 235 -17.82 6.53 -0.28
N GLU A 236 -18.88 6.58 0.53
CA GLU A 236 -20.25 6.81 0.01
C GLU A 236 -20.37 8.17 -0.69
N ALA A 237 -19.79 9.23 -0.11
CA ALA A 237 -19.84 10.55 -0.70
C ALA A 237 -19.09 10.64 -2.04
N LEU A 238 -17.91 10.01 -2.14
CA LEU A 238 -17.05 10.11 -3.32
C LEU A 238 -17.46 9.14 -4.43
N LEU A 239 -17.94 7.93 -4.11
CA LEU A 239 -18.38 6.97 -5.12
C LEU A 239 -19.60 7.47 -5.90
N GLU A 240 -20.51 8.17 -5.23
CA GLU A 240 -21.63 8.83 -5.91
C GLU A 240 -21.16 10.00 -6.78
N ALA A 241 -20.20 10.79 -6.30
CA ALA A 241 -19.72 11.98 -6.99
C ALA A 241 -18.72 11.71 -8.13
N LEU A 242 -18.03 10.57 -8.10
CA LEU A 242 -16.92 10.24 -8.99
C LEU A 242 -17.17 8.88 -9.71
N PRO A 243 -17.99 8.86 -10.76
CA PRO A 243 -18.26 7.65 -11.52
C PRO A 243 -16.98 6.97 -12.01
N GLY A 244 -16.92 5.65 -11.85
CA GLY A 244 -15.76 4.83 -12.24
C GLY A 244 -14.62 4.78 -11.22
N ALA A 245 -14.69 5.53 -10.10
CA ALA A 245 -13.75 5.40 -9.01
C ALA A 245 -13.76 3.97 -8.44
N GLY A 246 -12.57 3.45 -8.15
CA GLY A 246 -12.39 2.18 -7.44
C GLY A 246 -12.14 2.40 -5.95
N VAL A 247 -12.21 1.33 -5.17
CA VAL A 247 -11.88 1.35 -3.74
C VAL A 247 -10.77 0.35 -3.47
N GLU A 248 -9.86 0.70 -2.58
CA GLU A 248 -8.94 -0.28 -2.02
C GLU A 248 -9.04 -0.34 -0.49
N MET A 249 -9.07 -1.57 0.03
CA MET A 249 -9.16 -1.83 1.46
C MET A 249 -8.07 -2.82 1.90
N LEU A 250 -7.58 -2.66 3.11
CA LEU A 250 -6.65 -3.61 3.73
C LEU A 250 -7.35 -4.94 4.03
N LEU A 251 -6.65 -6.04 3.78
CA LEU A 251 -7.06 -7.39 4.14
C LEU A 251 -7.49 -7.47 5.63
N GLY A 252 -8.62 -8.12 5.89
CA GLY A 252 -9.15 -8.34 7.23
C GLY A 252 -9.80 -7.12 7.90
N VAL A 253 -9.76 -5.94 7.27
CA VAL A 253 -10.31 -4.70 7.82
C VAL A 253 -11.63 -4.38 7.13
N ARG A 254 -12.74 -4.46 7.88
CA ARG A 254 -14.10 -4.16 7.39
C ARG A 254 -14.46 -4.95 6.12
N GLU A 255 -14.17 -6.25 6.12
CA GLU A 255 -14.39 -7.12 4.95
C GLU A 255 -15.84 -7.13 4.45
N ASP A 256 -16.81 -6.95 5.35
CA ASP A 256 -18.22 -6.88 4.98
C ASP A 256 -18.52 -5.65 4.11
N ASP A 257 -17.85 -4.52 4.37
CA ASP A 257 -17.97 -3.33 3.53
C ASP A 257 -17.36 -3.57 2.14
N ALA A 258 -16.22 -4.26 2.06
CA ALA A 258 -15.61 -4.63 0.79
C ALA A 258 -16.56 -5.51 -0.06
N ARG A 259 -17.22 -6.49 0.58
CA ARG A 259 -18.22 -7.35 -0.08
C ARG A 259 -19.47 -6.56 -0.50
N GLU A 260 -19.95 -5.66 0.35
CA GLU A 260 -21.09 -4.78 0.07
C GLU A 260 -20.81 -3.89 -1.15
N LEU A 261 -19.63 -3.27 -1.20
CA LEU A 261 -19.19 -2.43 -2.33
C LEU A 261 -19.07 -3.24 -3.63
N ALA A 262 -18.44 -4.42 -3.57
CA ALA A 262 -18.34 -5.30 -4.74
C ALA A 262 -19.72 -5.75 -5.24
N ALA A 263 -20.66 -6.07 -4.35
CA ALA A 263 -22.04 -6.43 -4.70
C ALA A 263 -22.81 -5.27 -5.37
N ARG A 264 -22.42 -4.01 -5.11
CA ARG A 264 -22.93 -2.80 -5.79
C ARG A 264 -22.27 -2.55 -7.14
N GLY A 265 -21.32 -3.40 -7.57
CA GLY A 265 -20.57 -3.23 -8.81
C GLY A 265 -19.42 -2.23 -8.73
N VAL A 266 -19.03 -1.79 -7.53
CA VAL A 266 -17.85 -0.94 -7.34
C VAL A 266 -16.59 -1.80 -7.51
N PRO A 267 -15.58 -1.38 -8.28
CA PRO A 267 -14.30 -2.07 -8.33
C PRO A 267 -13.63 -2.02 -6.96
N VAL A 268 -13.41 -3.19 -6.34
CA VAL A 268 -12.76 -3.30 -5.02
C VAL A 268 -11.47 -4.09 -5.13
N ARG A 269 -10.37 -3.49 -4.68
CA ARG A 269 -9.07 -4.14 -4.50
C ARG A 269 -8.78 -4.37 -3.02
N ILE A 270 -8.17 -5.50 -2.69
CA ILE A 270 -7.71 -5.82 -1.34
C ILE A 270 -6.19 -5.76 -1.30
N TYR A 271 -5.64 -4.87 -0.49
CA TYR A 271 -4.22 -4.87 -0.16
C TYR A 271 -3.89 -6.03 0.78
N ALA A 272 -3.03 -6.92 0.34
CA ALA A 272 -2.76 -8.23 0.92
C ALA A 272 -1.25 -8.38 1.20
N PRO A 273 -0.78 -7.97 2.38
CA PRO A 273 0.63 -8.07 2.74
C PRO A 273 0.97 -9.50 3.16
N TYR A 274 2.19 -9.95 2.87
CA TYR A 274 2.70 -11.25 3.28
C TYR A 274 4.19 -11.17 3.66
N GLY A 275 4.70 -12.22 4.29
CA GLY A 275 6.13 -12.35 4.60
C GLY A 275 6.44 -12.46 6.10
N ASP A 276 7.72 -12.64 6.40
CA ASP A 276 8.21 -12.89 7.77
C ASP A 276 8.00 -11.70 8.74
N SER A 277 7.82 -10.49 8.20
CA SER A 277 7.59 -9.27 8.98
C SER A 277 6.11 -9.07 9.39
N TRP A 278 5.30 -10.12 9.37
CA TRP A 278 3.86 -10.09 9.69
C TRP A 278 3.54 -9.48 11.07
N PHE A 279 4.41 -9.69 12.07
CA PHE A 279 4.18 -9.19 13.42
C PHE A 279 4.23 -7.66 13.46
N ARG A 280 5.23 -7.06 12.79
CA ARG A 280 5.37 -5.61 12.64
C ARG A 280 4.18 -5.02 11.91
N TYR A 281 3.75 -5.64 10.81
CA TYR A 281 2.55 -5.22 10.09
C TYR A 281 1.32 -5.23 10.98
N TRP A 282 1.07 -6.34 11.68
CA TRP A 282 -0.08 -6.48 12.57
C TRP A 282 -0.09 -5.43 13.68
N MET A 283 1.06 -5.16 14.30
CA MET A 283 1.18 -4.14 15.33
C MET A 283 0.93 -2.72 14.78
N ARG A 284 1.40 -2.40 13.57
CA ARG A 284 1.05 -1.12 12.90
C ARG A 284 -0.46 -0.98 12.72
N ARG A 285 -1.15 -2.05 12.30
CA ARG A 285 -2.62 -2.05 12.16
C ARG A 285 -3.35 -1.86 13.48
N LEU A 286 -2.88 -2.48 14.57
CA LEU A 286 -3.45 -2.24 15.90
C LEU A 286 -3.30 -0.78 16.31
N ALA A 287 -2.11 -0.19 16.11
CA ALA A 287 -1.87 1.22 16.46
C ALA A 287 -2.77 2.20 15.68
N GLU A 288 -3.03 1.91 14.40
CA GLU A 288 -3.89 2.73 13.55
C GLU A 288 -5.38 2.58 13.86
N SER A 289 -5.84 1.38 14.23
CA SER A 289 -7.24 1.12 14.59
C SER A 289 -7.73 1.91 15.81
N GLN A 290 -6.81 2.35 16.68
CA GLN A 290 -7.10 3.13 17.89
C GLN A 290 -7.13 4.64 17.65
N GLY A 291 -6.83 5.09 16.42
CA GLY A 291 -6.81 6.50 16.02
C GLY A 291 -7.78 6.87 14.90
N ALA A 292 -8.69 5.95 14.55
CA ALA A 292 -9.76 6.12 13.59
C ALA A 292 -11.09 6.44 14.28
#